data_AF-A0A6B3AZQ6-F1
#
_entry.id   AF-A0A6B3AZQ6-F1
#
_cell.length_a   1.000
_cell.length_b   1.000
_cell.length_c   1.000
_cell.angle_alpha   90.00
_cell.angle_beta   90.00
_cell.angle_gamma   90.00
#
_symmetry.space_group_name_H-M   'P 1'
#
loop_
_entity.id
_entity.type
_entity.pdbx_description
1 polymer ?
#
loop_
_entity_poly.entity_id
_entity_poly.type
_entity_poly.pdbx_seq_one_letter_code
_entity_poly.pdbx_strand_id
1 'polypeptide(L)'
;MISRAMPHLVAARLVTVIRRGRFRLHPMIAAFNDPREQQRAITATPDDMRLDLGDFEDAYERRFQLHLDERAGKAEARAKGNVTPMTRKGRLKAVH
;
A
#
# COMPACT_ATOMS: atom_id res chain seq x y z
N MET A 1 7.64 14.37 3.98
CA MET A 1 8.70 13.41 3.62
C MET A 1 8.34 11.92 3.81
N ILE A 2 7.23 11.56 4.47
CA ILE A 2 6.79 10.15 4.67
C ILE A 2 6.58 9.38 3.35
N SER A 3 6.18 10.05 2.27
CA SER A 3 5.79 9.40 1.01
C SER A 3 6.88 8.56 0.33
N ARG A 4 8.17 8.84 0.54
CA ARG A 4 9.26 8.13 -0.17
C ARG A 4 9.68 6.84 0.54
N ALA A 5 9.53 6.76 1.86
CA ALA A 5 9.88 5.59 2.65
C ALA A 5 8.79 4.51 2.64
N MET A 6 7.52 4.89 2.48
CA MET A 6 6.40 3.94 2.53
C MET A 6 6.51 2.75 1.55
N PRO A 7 6.91 2.94 0.27
CA PRO A 7 7.10 1.81 -0.64
C PRO A 7 8.12 0.78 -0.14
N HIS A 8 9.19 1.24 0.52
CA HIS A 8 10.19 0.35 1.10
C HIS A 8 9.61 -0.44 2.28
N LEU A 9 8.85 0.22 3.15
CA LEU A 9 8.20 -0.45 4.29
C LEU A 9 7.17 -1.50 3.83
N VAL A 10 6.47 -1.23 2.73
CA VAL A 10 5.53 -2.19 2.12
C VAL A 10 6.30 -3.36 1.47
N ALA A 11 7.35 -3.07 0.70
CA ALA A 11 8.17 -4.12 0.07
C ALA A 11 8.83 -5.04 1.11
N ALA A 12 9.25 -4.49 2.24
CA ALA A 12 9.83 -5.21 3.37
C ALA A 12 8.79 -5.95 4.24
N ARG A 13 7.51 -6.03 3.83
CA ARG A 13 6.40 -6.66 4.58
C ARG A 13 6.10 -6.03 5.95
N LEU A 14 6.73 -4.91 6.31
CA LEU A 14 6.57 -4.29 7.64
C LEU A 14 5.21 -3.63 7.81
N VAL A 15 4.61 -3.17 6.71
CA VAL A 15 3.27 -2.58 6.70
C VAL A 15 2.44 -3.07 5.52
N THR A 16 1.14 -3.20 5.73
CA THR A 16 0.15 -3.46 4.67
C THR A 16 -0.68 -2.21 4.42
N VAL A 17 -0.95 -1.91 3.16
CA VAL A 17 -1.85 -0.82 2.78
C VAL A 17 -3.29 -1.31 2.93
N ILE A 18 -4.09 -0.67 3.78
CA ILE A 18 -5.52 -0.99 3.95
C ILE A 18 -6.36 -0.13 3.00
N ARG A 19 -6.05 1.16 2.95
CA ARG A 19 -6.64 2.14 2.02
C ARG A 19 -5.70 3.32 1.86
N ARG A 20 -6.02 4.25 0.96
CA ARG A 20 -5.21 5.46 0.75
C ARG A 20 -4.97 6.20 2.08
N GLY A 21 -3.70 6.29 2.48
CA GLY A 21 -3.27 6.95 3.71
C GLY A 21 -3.46 6.16 5.01
N ARG A 22 -3.97 4.91 4.96
CA ARG A 22 -4.12 4.05 6.15
C ARG A 22 -3.33 2.76 5.95
N PHE A 23 -2.41 2.53 6.87
CA PHE A 23 -1.53 1.39 6.89
C PHE A 23 -1.75 0.58 8.16
N ARG A 24 -1.47 -0.71 8.10
CA ARG A 24 -1.48 -1.61 9.25
C ARG A 24 -0.07 -2.17 9.42
N LEU A 25 0.45 -2.19 10.64
CA LEU A 25 1.72 -2.84 10.95
C LEU A 25 1.60 -4.35 10.78
N HIS A 26 2.72 -4.99 10.44
CA HIS A 26 2.79 -6.44 10.36
C HIS A 26 2.48 -7.09 11.73
N PRO A 27 1.67 -8.16 11.80
CA PRO A 27 1.28 -8.77 13.07
C PRO A 27 2.43 -9.24 13.97
N MET A 28 3.58 -9.59 13.38
CA MET A 28 4.77 -10.00 14.14
C MET A 28 5.51 -8.84 14.83
N ILE A 29 5.23 -7.58 14.48
CA ILE A 29 5.86 -6.38 15.07
C ILE A 29 4.85 -5.40 15.68
N ALA A 30 3.55 -5.59 15.40
CA ALA A 30 2.50 -4.74 15.91
C ALA A 30 2.32 -4.98 17.41
N ALA A 31 2.12 -3.91 18.17
CA ALA A 31 1.76 -4.00 19.57
C ALA A 31 0.27 -4.35 19.69
N PHE A 32 -0.03 -5.58 20.10
CA PHE A 32 -1.37 -6.01 20.48
C PHE A 32 -1.54 -5.91 22.00
N ASN A 33 -2.76 -5.61 22.43
CA ASN A 33 -3.10 -5.60 23.85
C ASN A 33 -3.42 -7.02 24.37
N ASP A 34 -3.86 -7.92 23.49
CA ASP A 34 -4.16 -9.32 23.79
C ASP A 34 -3.25 -10.26 22.96
N PRO A 35 -2.45 -11.14 23.60
CA PRO A 35 -1.66 -12.16 22.91
C PRO A 35 -2.48 -13.08 21.99
N ARG A 36 -3.75 -13.35 22.33
CA ARG A 36 -4.63 -14.19 21.49
C ARG A 36 -4.97 -13.51 20.17
N GLU A 37 -5.15 -12.19 20.20
CA GLU A 37 -5.38 -11.39 18.99
C GLU A 37 -4.14 -11.37 18.11
N GLN A 38 -2.96 -11.22 18.71
CA GLN A 38 -1.69 -11.31 17.99
C GLN A 38 -1.53 -12.67 17.31
N GLN A 39 -1.77 -13.76 18.03
CA GLN A 39 -1.64 -15.11 17.47
C GLN A 39 -2.62 -15.33 16.31
N ARG A 40 -3.88 -14.89 16.44
CA ARG A 40 -4.87 -14.96 15.35
C ARG A 40 -4.42 -14.15 14.13
N ALA A 41 -3.87 -12.96 14.35
CA ALA A 41 -3.37 -12.11 13.27
C ALA A 41 -2.14 -12.71 12.56
N ILE A 42 -1.22 -13.34 13.31
CA ILE A 42 -0.08 -14.06 12.75
C ILE A 42 -0.56 -15.27 11.94
N THR A 43 -1.47 -16.09 12.49
CA THR A 43 -2.01 -17.26 11.79
C THR A 43 -2.81 -16.88 10.53
N ALA A 44 -3.44 -15.71 10.51
CA ALA A 44 -4.12 -15.18 9.33
C ALA A 44 -3.17 -14.53 8.31
N THR A 45 -1.88 -14.37 8.65
CA THR A 45 -0.88 -13.84 7.73
C THR A 45 -0.42 -14.95 6.80
N PRO A 46 -0.44 -14.73 5.46
CA PRO A 46 0.10 -15.69 4.52
C PRO A 46 1.56 -16.03 4.82
N ASP A 47 1.96 -17.29 4.63
CA ASP A 47 3.31 -17.74 4.95
C ASP A 47 4.38 -16.92 4.22
N ASP A 48 4.17 -16.64 2.93
CA ASP A 48 5.04 -15.84 2.07
C ASP A 48 5.15 -14.35 2.48
N MET A 49 4.36 -13.91 3.45
CA MET A 49 4.39 -12.56 4.01
C MET A 49 4.95 -12.51 5.42
N ARG A 50 5.31 -13.66 6.01
CA ARG A 50 5.92 -13.69 7.33
C ARG A 50 7.35 -13.14 7.31
N LEU A 51 7.80 -12.65 8.47
CA LEU A 51 9.12 -12.05 8.66
C LEU A 51 10.18 -13.06 9.13
N ASP A 52 9.76 -14.28 9.50
CA ASP A 52 10.63 -15.38 9.93
C ASP A 52 11.15 -16.23 8.76
N LEU A 53 10.84 -15.85 7.51
CA LEU A 53 11.35 -16.50 6.31
C LEU A 53 12.71 -15.93 5.88
N GLY A 54 13.60 -16.82 5.43
CA GLY A 54 14.95 -16.48 4.93
C GLY A 54 15.00 -15.93 3.50
N ASP A 55 13.86 -15.56 2.91
CA ASP A 55 13.73 -15.08 1.52
C ASP A 55 13.69 -13.54 1.42
N PHE A 56 14.06 -12.85 2.50
CA PHE A 56 13.76 -11.44 2.68
C PHE A 56 14.26 -10.54 1.54
N GLU A 57 15.53 -10.68 1.16
CA GLU A 57 16.19 -9.81 0.17
C GLU A 57 15.55 -9.97 -1.22
N ASP A 58 15.50 -11.20 -1.73
CA ASP A 58 14.89 -11.52 -3.04
C ASP A 58 13.42 -11.09 -3.12
N ALA A 59 12.64 -11.34 -2.06
CA ALA A 59 11.23 -10.97 -2.01
C ALA A 59 11.03 -9.45 -1.94
N TYR A 60 11.90 -8.76 -1.19
CA TYR A 60 11.91 -7.30 -1.13
C TYR A 60 12.20 -6.70 -2.50
N GLU A 61 13.26 -7.13 -3.18
CA GLU A 61 13.65 -6.62 -4.50
C GLU A 61 12.53 -6.81 -5.51
N ARG A 62 11.94 -8.01 -5.56
CA ARG A 62 10.82 -8.33 -6.45
C ARG A 62 9.62 -7.41 -6.24
N ARG A 63 9.20 -7.20 -4.99
CA ARG A 63 8.05 -6.32 -4.67
C ARG A 63 8.36 -4.86 -4.98
N PHE A 64 9.59 -4.43 -4.70
CA PHE A 64 9.99 -3.06 -4.95
C PHE A 64 10.03 -2.77 -6.45
N GLN A 65 10.56 -3.69 -7.25
CA GLN A 65 10.56 -3.58 -8.70
C GLN A 65 9.14 -3.51 -9.26
N LEU A 66 8.24 -4.39 -8.82
CA LEU A 66 6.83 -4.35 -9.20
C LEU A 66 6.20 -2.98 -8.90
N HIS A 67 6.50 -2.39 -7.74
CA HIS A 67 6.01 -1.06 -7.39
C HIS A 67 6.55 0.04 -8.33
N LEU A 68 7.81 -0.05 -8.75
CA LEU A 68 8.39 0.89 -9.73
C LEU A 68 7.71 0.76 -11.08
N ASP A 69 7.47 -0.47 -11.54
CA ASP A 69 6.81 -0.76 -12.81
C ASP A 69 5.36 -0.25 -12.80
N GLU A 70 4.61 -0.48 -11.71
CA GLU A 70 3.26 0.07 -11.54
C GLU A 70 3.25 1.61 -11.56
N ARG A 71 4.27 2.25 -10.96
CA ARG A 71 4.39 3.71 -10.98
C ARG A 71 4.70 4.24 -12.38
N ALA A 72 5.58 3.57 -13.11
CA ALA A 72 5.91 3.91 -14.49
C ALA A 72 4.68 3.79 -15.40
N GLY A 73 3.97 2.67 -15.32
CA GLY A 73 2.73 2.46 -16.10
C GLY A 73 1.63 3.46 -15.76
N LYS A 74 1.46 3.83 -14.48
CA LYS A 74 0.52 4.89 -14.07
C LYS A 74 0.94 6.28 -14.57
N ALA A 75 2.25 6.57 -14.63
CA ALA A 75 2.75 7.82 -15.19
C ALA A 75 2.52 7.89 -16.70
N GLU A 76 2.77 6.79 -17.41
CA GLU A 76 2.51 6.67 -18.85
C GLU A 76 1.02 6.82 -19.19
N ALA A 77 0.13 6.19 -18.41
CA ALA A 77 -1.32 6.33 -18.57
C ALA A 77 -1.81 7.77 -18.33
N ARG A 78 -1.17 8.51 -17.40
CA ARG A 78 -1.46 9.94 -17.19
C ARG A 78 -0.93 10.81 -18.32
N ALA A 79 0.25 10.49 -18.85
CA ALA A 79 0.84 11.20 -19.99
C ALA A 79 0.02 10.99 -21.28
N LYS A 80 -0.57 9.80 -21.45
CA LYS A 80 -1.40 9.43 -22.62
C LYS A 80 -2.85 9.95 -22.57
N GLY A 81 -3.22 10.77 -21.58
CA GLY A 81 -4.42 11.61 -21.70
C GLY A 81 -5.76 11.02 -21.24
N ASN A 82 -5.80 10.02 -20.34
CA ASN A 82 -7.05 9.62 -19.66
C ASN A 82 -7.48 10.60 -18.54
N VAL A 83 -7.25 11.90 -18.73
CA VAL A 83 -7.93 12.95 -17.98
C VAL A 83 -9.24 13.16 -18.70
N THR A 84 -10.32 12.54 -18.22
CA THR A 84 -11.67 12.98 -18.62
C THR A 84 -11.73 14.48 -18.32
N PRO A 85 -11.90 15.36 -19.32
CA PRO A 85 -11.97 16.78 -19.06
C PRO A 85 -13.20 16.97 -18.17
N MET A 86 -12.98 17.50 -16.98
CA MET A 86 -14.03 17.80 -16.00
C MET A 86 -14.79 19.05 -16.46
N THR A 87 -15.34 19.02 -17.68
CA THR A 87 -16.22 20.06 -18.24
C THR A 87 -17.66 19.76 -17.86
N ARG A 88 -17.97 19.87 -16.56
CA ARG A 88 -19.33 20.23 -16.15
C ARG A 88 -19.26 21.46 -15.27
N LYS A 89 -19.34 22.62 -15.93
CA LYS A 89 -19.89 23.85 -15.33
C LYS A 89 -21.35 23.57 -14.97
N GLY A 90 -21.58 22.90 -13.84
CA GLY A 90 -22.88 22.89 -13.19
C GLY A 90 -23.11 24.27 -12.59
N ARG A 91 -23.86 25.14 -13.29
CA ARG A 91 -24.41 26.37 -12.72
C ARG A 91 -25.27 25.98 -11.52
N LEU A 92 -24.81 26.24 -10.31
CA LEU A 92 -25.67 26.28 -9.13
C LEU A 92 -26.62 27.47 -9.32
N LYS A 93 -27.91 27.19 -9.46
CA LYS A 93 -28.95 28.24 -9.46
C LYS A 93 -29.01 28.83 -8.06
N ALA A 94 -28.93 30.16 -7.97
CA ALA A 94 -29.26 30.89 -6.76
C ALA A 94 -30.75 30.70 -6.45
N VAL A 95 -31.04 30.35 -5.19
CA VAL A 95 -32.40 30.23 -4.65
C VAL A 95 -32.81 31.63 -4.21
N HIS A 96 -33.96 32.09 -4.72
CA HIS A 96 -34.65 33.31 -4.30
C HIS A 96 -35.57 33.02 -3.12
#